data_AF-A0A3B4H326-F1
#
_entry.id   AF-A0A3B4H326-F1
#
_cell.length_a   1.000
_cell.length_b   1.000
_cell.length_c   1.000
_cell.angle_alpha   90.00
_cell.angle_beta   90.00
_cell.angle_gamma   90.00
#
_symmetry.space_group_name_H-M   'P 1'
#
loop_
_entity.id
_entity.type
_entity.pdbx_description
1 polymer ?
#
loop_
_entity_poly.entity_id
_entity_poly.type
_entity_poly.pdbx_seq_one_letter_code
_entity_poly.pdbx_strand_id
1 'polypeptide(L)'
;MLKPAVCTRELCVFSFHMLGVMSGATEEVATGAEVIDLLVAMCRAALQSSRKSLIFEPYPSIVNPHNPKTLAFSPKSRSYDRLQKALDNVLLVRRMAQGPYSEIKKQLDKIDPLAHPLLQWILASNRSHIVKLPLSRQLTFMHTPHQFLLISSPPCKEAHFQTAKKLYGSTFAFHGSHIENWHSILRNGLVNASYTKLQLHGAAYGKGIYLSPISSISFGYSGKNSRWGKVSTKFLPEKNSLGEGRFLQSTNLNCVALCEVITSKNLQKHGNIWVCPVSDHVCTRFLFVYENGQVGDIDINTQEDKIQQEISRVIASKPC
;
A
#
# COMPACT_ATOMS: atom_id res chain seq x y z
N MET A 1 7.45 0.09 -19.28
CA MET A 1 6.06 0.13 -19.77
C MET A 1 5.26 1.00 -18.82
N LEU A 2 4.75 2.16 -19.27
CA LEU A 2 3.88 3.02 -18.44
C LEU A 2 2.50 2.37 -18.41
N LYS A 3 2.05 1.93 -17.24
CA LYS A 3 0.67 1.45 -17.10
C LYS A 3 -0.26 2.66 -16.95
N PRO A 4 -1.47 2.64 -17.54
CA PRO A 4 -2.42 3.73 -17.41
C PRO A 4 -2.71 4.01 -15.92
N ALA A 5 -2.63 5.28 -15.52
CA ALA A 5 -3.00 5.71 -14.18
C ALA A 5 -4.30 6.52 -14.26
N VAL A 6 -5.19 6.32 -13.29
CA VAL A 6 -6.48 7.03 -13.24
C VAL A 6 -6.23 8.54 -13.01
N CYS A 7 -6.71 9.34 -13.96
CA CYS A 7 -6.81 10.81 -13.85
C CYS A 7 -7.99 11.18 -12.95
N THR A 8 -7.83 12.20 -12.11
CA THR A 8 -8.87 12.63 -11.15
C THR A 8 -9.82 13.69 -11.73
N ARG A 9 -9.52 14.26 -12.91
CA ARG A 9 -10.38 15.25 -13.57
C ARG A 9 -11.64 14.58 -14.10
N GLU A 10 -12.81 15.15 -13.83
CA GLU A 10 -14.11 14.58 -14.23
C GLU A 10 -14.18 14.30 -15.74
N LEU A 11 -13.69 15.22 -16.58
CA LEU A 11 -13.62 15.02 -18.04
C LEU A 11 -12.74 13.84 -18.44
N CYS A 12 -11.61 13.63 -17.75
CA CYS A 12 -10.82 12.42 -17.95
C CYS A 12 -11.66 11.20 -17.59
N VAL A 13 -12.28 11.18 -16.40
CA VAL A 13 -13.04 10.03 -15.90
C VAL A 13 -14.19 9.66 -16.83
N PHE A 14 -14.99 10.64 -17.28
CA PHE A 14 -16.08 10.42 -18.24
C PHE A 14 -15.56 9.97 -19.60
N SER A 15 -14.55 10.64 -20.17
CA SER A 15 -13.98 10.24 -21.47
C SER A 15 -13.40 8.83 -21.39
N PHE A 16 -12.72 8.51 -20.30
CA PHE A 16 -12.08 7.22 -20.06
C PHE A 16 -13.10 6.08 -19.86
N HIS A 17 -14.25 6.37 -19.23
CA HIS A 17 -15.38 5.44 -19.13
C HIS A 17 -16.09 5.24 -20.48
N MET A 18 -16.40 6.32 -21.20
CA MET A 18 -17.09 6.27 -22.50
C MET A 18 -16.27 5.57 -23.58
N LEU A 19 -14.94 5.70 -23.52
CA LEU A 19 -14.01 5.07 -24.48
C LEU A 19 -13.64 3.62 -24.11
N GLY A 20 -14.14 3.07 -23.00
CA GLY A 20 -13.86 1.68 -22.60
C GLY A 20 -12.39 1.41 -22.24
N VAL A 21 -11.56 2.43 -22.02
CA VAL A 21 -10.10 2.26 -21.83
C VAL A 21 -9.77 1.45 -20.56
N MET A 22 -10.69 1.43 -19.58
CA MET A 22 -10.56 0.60 -18.36
C MET A 22 -10.75 -0.89 -18.62
N SER A 23 -11.60 -1.31 -19.58
CA SER A 23 -11.94 -2.74 -19.74
C SER A 23 -10.71 -3.55 -20.13
N GLY A 24 -9.89 -3.05 -21.06
CA GLY A 24 -8.62 -3.72 -21.45
C GLY A 24 -7.49 -3.55 -20.43
N ALA A 25 -7.37 -2.37 -19.80
CA ALA A 25 -6.24 -2.08 -18.90
C ALA A 25 -6.31 -2.86 -17.57
N THR A 26 -7.49 -3.29 -17.11
CA THR A 26 -7.60 -4.19 -15.94
C THR A 26 -7.53 -5.67 -16.31
N GLU A 27 -7.84 -6.04 -17.56
CA GLU A 27 -7.73 -7.41 -18.07
C GLU A 27 -6.26 -7.82 -18.31
N GLU A 28 -5.39 -6.87 -18.66
CA GLU A 28 -3.95 -7.13 -18.91
C GLU A 28 -3.05 -7.09 -17.67
N VAL A 29 -3.53 -6.57 -16.53
CA VAL A 29 -2.73 -6.59 -15.31
C VAL A 29 -2.99 -7.91 -14.59
N ALA A 30 -2.10 -8.87 -14.80
CA ALA A 30 -1.95 -10.06 -13.96
C ALA A 30 -1.52 -9.69 -12.51
N THR A 31 -2.30 -8.84 -11.84
CA THR A 31 -2.13 -8.55 -10.42
C THR A 31 -2.49 -9.82 -9.66
N GLY A 32 -1.52 -10.43 -9.00
CA GLY A 32 -1.75 -11.63 -8.21
C GLY A 32 -2.86 -11.41 -7.16
N ALA A 33 -3.65 -12.45 -6.90
CA ALA A 33 -4.83 -12.39 -6.03
C ALA A 33 -4.55 -11.75 -4.66
N GLU A 34 -3.37 -12.02 -4.07
CA GLU A 34 -2.97 -11.44 -2.79
C GLU A 34 -2.79 -9.92 -2.83
N VAL A 35 -2.30 -9.37 -3.94
CA VAL A 35 -2.19 -7.91 -4.08
C VAL A 35 -3.58 -7.28 -4.14
N ILE A 36 -4.51 -7.90 -4.86
CA ILE A 36 -5.90 -7.43 -4.93
C ILE A 36 -6.51 -7.41 -3.53
N ASP A 37 -6.37 -8.51 -2.78
CA ASP A 37 -6.88 -8.59 -1.41
C ASP A 37 -6.25 -7.57 -0.49
N LEU A 38 -4.94 -7.32 -0.62
CA LEU A 38 -4.25 -6.33 0.19
C LEU A 38 -4.79 -4.92 -0.05
N LEU A 39 -4.96 -4.53 -1.32
CA LEU A 39 -5.48 -3.22 -1.68
C LEU A 39 -6.93 -3.03 -1.20
N VAL A 40 -7.74 -4.08 -1.31
CA VAL A 40 -9.12 -4.09 -0.80
C VAL A 40 -9.14 -4.02 0.74
N ALA A 41 -8.25 -4.74 1.43
CA ALA A 41 -8.14 -4.71 2.88
C ALA A 41 -7.70 -3.33 3.41
N MET A 42 -6.74 -2.67 2.75
CA MET A 42 -6.32 -1.31 3.10
C MET A 42 -7.43 -0.28 2.86
N CYS A 43 -8.18 -0.42 1.76
CA CYS A 43 -9.36 0.40 1.49
C CYS A 43 -10.41 0.24 2.59
N ARG A 44 -10.69 -1.01 3.00
CA ARG A 44 -11.60 -1.33 4.11
C ARG A 44 -11.14 -0.70 5.43
N ALA A 45 -9.87 -0.88 5.79
CA ALA A 45 -9.31 -0.31 7.01
C ALA A 45 -9.42 1.23 7.03
N ALA A 46 -9.14 1.88 5.90
CA ALA A 46 -9.26 3.32 5.76
C ALA A 46 -10.71 3.82 5.90
N LEU A 47 -11.70 3.10 5.36
CA LEU A 47 -13.13 3.43 5.51
C LEU A 47 -13.68 3.17 6.91
N GLN A 48 -13.17 2.14 7.59
CA GLN A 48 -13.59 1.79 8.95
C GLN A 48 -12.96 2.70 10.02
N SER A 49 -11.91 3.45 9.67
CA SER A 49 -11.27 4.40 10.58
C SER A 49 -12.20 5.55 10.95
N SER A 50 -12.14 5.99 12.22
CA SER A 50 -12.75 7.25 12.66
C SER A 50 -12.18 8.47 11.91
N ARG A 51 -10.98 8.34 11.34
CA ARG A 51 -10.29 9.38 10.56
C ARG A 51 -10.55 9.28 9.05
N LYS A 52 -11.49 8.46 8.59
CA LYS A 52 -11.76 8.23 7.15
C LYS A 52 -11.93 9.50 6.32
N SER A 53 -12.48 10.56 6.90
CA SER A 53 -12.63 11.87 6.25
C SER A 53 -11.29 12.54 5.90
N LEU A 54 -10.22 12.21 6.62
CA LEU A 54 -8.87 12.75 6.46
C LEU A 54 -7.95 11.81 5.66
N ILE A 55 -8.06 10.49 5.88
CA ILE A 55 -7.07 9.51 5.39
C ILE A 55 -7.54 8.69 4.19
N PHE A 56 -8.85 8.67 3.90
CA PHE A 56 -9.37 7.98 2.72
C PHE A 56 -9.16 8.85 1.46
N GLU A 57 -7.89 9.02 1.10
CA GLU A 57 -7.43 9.83 -0.02
C GLU A 57 -6.50 9.04 -0.93
N PRO A 58 -6.67 9.13 -2.26
CA PRO A 58 -7.79 9.75 -2.97
C PRO A 58 -9.14 9.07 -2.69
N TYR A 59 -10.20 9.87 -2.70
CA TYR A 59 -11.59 9.38 -2.78
C TYR A 59 -11.94 9.00 -4.24
N PRO A 60 -12.77 7.96 -4.48
CA PRO A 60 -13.12 7.53 -5.83
C PRO A 60 -13.96 8.55 -6.61
N SER A 61 -13.63 8.65 -7.91
CA SER A 61 -14.48 9.29 -8.93
C SER A 61 -15.00 8.19 -9.85
N ILE A 62 -16.25 7.77 -9.66
CA ILE A 62 -16.84 6.63 -10.37
C ILE A 62 -18.16 7.07 -11.00
N VAL A 63 -18.30 6.85 -12.31
CA VAL A 63 -19.51 7.14 -13.08
C VAL A 63 -20.65 6.24 -12.60
N ASN A 64 -21.87 6.79 -12.54
CA ASN A 64 -23.04 6.01 -12.20
C ASN A 64 -23.42 5.06 -13.37
N PRO A 65 -23.42 3.73 -13.15
CA PRO A 65 -23.74 2.76 -14.21
C PRO A 65 -25.14 2.90 -14.80
N HIS A 66 -26.10 3.42 -14.03
CA HIS A 66 -27.48 3.64 -14.49
C HIS A 66 -27.71 5.03 -15.08
N ASN A 67 -26.79 5.98 -14.84
CA ASN A 67 -26.89 7.33 -15.37
C ASN A 67 -25.48 7.88 -15.67
N PRO A 68 -24.94 7.63 -16.89
CA PRO A 68 -23.56 7.94 -17.24
C PRO A 68 -23.23 9.45 -17.29
N LYS A 69 -24.22 10.32 -17.05
CA LYS A 69 -24.02 11.78 -16.93
C LYS A 69 -23.66 12.22 -15.51
N THR A 70 -23.74 11.31 -14.53
CA THR A 70 -23.51 11.63 -13.12
C THR A 70 -22.45 10.72 -12.50
N LEU A 71 -21.81 11.18 -11.43
CA LEU A 71 -20.88 10.37 -10.65
C LEU A 71 -21.61 9.74 -9.46
N ALA A 72 -21.52 8.42 -9.33
CA ALA A 72 -22.00 7.70 -8.14
C ALA A 72 -21.08 7.93 -6.93
N PHE A 73 -19.78 8.12 -7.18
CA PHE A 73 -18.82 8.56 -6.18
C PHE A 73 -18.05 9.76 -6.69
N SER A 74 -17.98 10.83 -5.89
CA SER A 74 -17.24 12.05 -6.21
C SER A 74 -16.49 12.58 -4.97
N PRO A 75 -15.22 13.01 -5.12
CA PRO A 75 -14.49 13.67 -4.03
C PRO A 75 -15.16 14.95 -3.52
N LYS A 76 -15.98 15.61 -4.36
CA LYS A 76 -16.75 16.83 -4.02
C LYS A 76 -17.98 16.53 -3.17
N SER A 77 -18.54 15.33 -3.28
CA SER A 77 -19.74 14.89 -2.56
C SER A 77 -19.54 13.46 -2.07
N ARG A 78 -18.91 13.33 -0.90
CA ARG A 78 -18.47 12.04 -0.36
C ARG A 78 -19.61 11.33 0.37
N SER A 79 -19.90 10.10 -0.03
CA SER A 79 -20.85 9.22 0.64
C SER A 79 -20.12 7.97 1.14
N TYR A 80 -19.58 8.06 2.35
CA TYR A 80 -18.83 6.95 2.95
C TYR A 80 -19.70 5.72 3.20
N ASP A 81 -20.97 5.90 3.57
CA ASP A 81 -21.86 4.76 3.84
C ASP A 81 -22.20 3.98 2.56
N ARG A 82 -22.44 4.68 1.45
CA ARG A 82 -22.68 4.03 0.16
C ARG A 82 -21.42 3.33 -0.35
N LEU A 83 -20.25 3.95 -0.15
CA LEU A 83 -18.95 3.40 -0.52
C LEU A 83 -18.62 2.15 0.30
N GLN A 84 -18.90 2.17 1.61
CA GLN A 84 -18.75 1.01 2.49
C GLN A 84 -19.63 -0.15 2.01
N LYS A 85 -20.91 0.10 1.71
CA LYS A 85 -21.82 -0.94 1.18
C LYS A 85 -21.29 -1.56 -0.12
N ALA A 86 -20.81 -0.75 -1.06
CA ALA A 86 -20.21 -1.25 -2.29
C ALA A 86 -18.95 -2.10 -2.00
N LEU A 87 -18.10 -1.66 -1.07
CA LEU A 87 -16.90 -2.40 -0.69
C LEU A 87 -17.22 -3.70 0.03
N ASP A 88 -18.25 -3.74 0.87
CA ASP A 88 -18.71 -4.96 1.56
C ASP A 88 -19.16 -6.02 0.54
N ASN A 89 -19.82 -5.59 -0.54
CA ASN A 89 -20.18 -6.48 -1.65
C ASN A 89 -18.96 -6.99 -2.44
N VAL A 90 -17.95 -6.13 -2.65
CA VAL A 90 -16.65 -6.56 -3.22
C VAL A 90 -16.00 -7.62 -2.35
N LEU A 91 -15.96 -7.39 -1.02
CA LEU A 91 -15.39 -8.32 -0.05
C LEU A 91 -16.13 -9.66 -0.04
N LEU A 92 -17.47 -9.63 -0.08
CA LEU A 92 -18.29 -10.83 -0.09
C LEU A 92 -17.99 -11.70 -1.32
N VAL A 93 -18.04 -11.10 -2.52
CA VAL A 93 -17.75 -11.84 -3.75
C VAL A 93 -16.30 -12.32 -3.76
N ARG A 94 -15.32 -11.50 -3.34
CA ARG A 94 -13.91 -11.91 -3.27
C ARG A 94 -13.65 -13.09 -2.31
N ARG A 95 -14.41 -13.20 -1.22
CA ARG A 95 -14.28 -14.33 -0.28
C ARG A 95 -14.88 -15.63 -0.81
N MET A 96 -15.96 -15.51 -1.58
CA MET A 96 -16.74 -16.67 -2.05
C MET A 96 -16.34 -17.12 -3.46
N ALA A 97 -15.93 -16.19 -4.32
CA ALA A 97 -15.76 -16.45 -5.72
C ALA A 97 -14.44 -17.16 -6.00
N GLN A 98 -14.57 -18.30 -6.67
CA GLN A 98 -13.48 -19.06 -7.26
C GLN A 98 -13.71 -19.09 -8.77
N GLY A 99 -12.65 -18.94 -9.56
CA GLY A 99 -12.73 -19.02 -11.03
C GLY A 99 -12.31 -17.75 -11.76
N PRO A 100 -12.56 -17.69 -13.08
CA PRO A 100 -12.09 -16.62 -13.95
C PRO A 100 -12.65 -15.24 -13.56
N TYR A 101 -11.89 -14.19 -13.84
CA TYR A 101 -12.28 -12.81 -13.57
C TYR A 101 -13.63 -12.43 -14.21
N SER A 102 -13.96 -12.98 -15.38
CA SER A 102 -15.23 -12.75 -16.06
C SER A 102 -16.44 -13.21 -15.25
N GLU A 103 -16.32 -14.30 -14.49
CA GLU A 103 -17.38 -14.80 -13.63
C GLU A 103 -17.49 -13.96 -12.36
N ILE A 104 -16.35 -13.60 -11.76
CA ILE A 104 -16.28 -12.66 -10.62
C ILE A 104 -16.96 -11.34 -10.98
N LYS A 105 -16.68 -10.81 -12.18
CA LYS A 105 -17.31 -9.58 -12.69
C LYS A 105 -18.83 -9.71 -12.76
N LYS A 106 -19.36 -10.80 -13.35
CA LYS A 106 -20.81 -11.02 -13.42
C LYS A 106 -21.45 -11.05 -12.04
N GLN A 107 -20.79 -11.70 -11.07
CA GLN A 107 -21.28 -11.76 -9.69
C GLN A 107 -21.27 -10.38 -9.02
N LEU A 108 -20.20 -9.61 -9.21
CA LEU A 108 -20.10 -8.23 -8.72
C LEU A 108 -21.18 -7.32 -9.33
N ASP A 109 -21.35 -7.35 -10.65
CA ASP A 109 -22.36 -6.55 -11.35
C ASP A 109 -23.79 -6.91 -10.90
N LYS A 110 -24.04 -8.20 -10.59
CA LYS A 110 -25.34 -8.69 -10.11
C LYS A 110 -25.66 -8.26 -8.69
N ILE A 111 -24.68 -8.27 -7.78
CA ILE A 111 -24.92 -7.94 -6.36
C ILE A 111 -25.04 -6.43 -6.14
N ASP A 112 -24.19 -5.65 -6.79
CA ASP A 112 -24.20 -4.19 -6.71
C ASP A 112 -23.51 -3.61 -7.96
N PRO A 113 -24.22 -2.80 -8.76
CA PRO A 113 -23.67 -2.22 -9.99
C PRO A 113 -22.42 -1.36 -9.75
N LEU A 114 -22.16 -0.90 -8.51
CA LEU A 114 -20.94 -0.16 -8.16
C LEU A 114 -19.80 -1.04 -7.64
N ALA A 115 -20.01 -2.33 -7.34
CA ALA A 115 -18.99 -3.19 -6.77
C ALA A 115 -17.83 -3.43 -7.76
N HIS A 116 -18.13 -3.81 -9.00
CA HIS A 116 -17.10 -3.99 -10.02
C HIS A 116 -16.37 -2.68 -10.38
N PRO A 117 -17.07 -1.56 -10.67
CA PRO A 117 -16.41 -0.27 -10.89
C PRO A 117 -15.52 0.17 -9.72
N LEU A 118 -15.95 -0.10 -8.47
CA LEU A 118 -15.14 0.20 -7.29
C LEU A 118 -13.88 -0.67 -7.23
N LEU A 119 -13.99 -1.98 -7.47
CA LEU A 119 -12.84 -2.88 -7.53
C LEU A 119 -11.86 -2.44 -8.61
N GLN A 120 -12.34 -2.13 -9.83
CA GLN A 120 -11.50 -1.61 -10.90
C GLN A 120 -10.81 -0.31 -10.50
N TRP A 121 -11.53 0.62 -9.85
CA TRP A 121 -10.93 1.84 -9.35
C TRP A 121 -9.84 1.52 -8.32
N ILE A 122 -10.07 0.65 -7.33
CA ILE A 122 -9.08 0.27 -6.32
C ILE A 122 -7.77 -0.19 -6.98
N LEU A 123 -7.88 -1.03 -8.01
CA LEU A 123 -6.73 -1.57 -8.75
C LEU A 123 -6.03 -0.51 -9.61
N ALA A 124 -6.79 0.24 -10.41
CA ALA A 124 -6.25 1.20 -11.37
C ALA A 124 -5.66 2.47 -10.73
N SER A 125 -6.11 2.81 -9.52
CA SER A 125 -5.59 3.95 -8.76
C SER A 125 -4.34 3.62 -7.94
N ASN A 126 -3.93 2.34 -7.88
CA ASN A 126 -2.66 1.94 -7.29
C ASN A 126 -1.48 2.36 -8.18
N ARG A 127 -0.87 3.51 -7.86
CA ARG A 127 0.28 4.06 -8.59
C ARG A 127 1.61 3.39 -8.19
N SER A 128 1.63 2.64 -7.09
CA SER A 128 2.86 2.05 -6.56
C SER A 128 3.36 0.82 -7.32
N HIS A 129 2.54 0.27 -8.23
CA HIS A 129 2.79 -1.00 -8.93
C HIS A 129 3.38 -2.06 -8.00
N ILE A 130 2.61 -2.37 -6.96
CA ILE A 130 2.96 -3.35 -5.94
C ILE A 130 2.94 -4.77 -6.54
N VAL A 131 4.01 -5.52 -6.31
CA VAL A 131 4.18 -6.90 -6.80
C VAL A 131 4.63 -7.79 -5.65
N LYS A 132 4.02 -8.95 -5.51
CA LYS A 132 4.45 -9.94 -4.52
C LYS A 132 5.81 -10.51 -4.90
N LEU A 133 6.74 -10.55 -3.95
CA LEU A 133 8.03 -11.19 -4.16
C LEU A 133 7.87 -12.72 -4.22
N PRO A 134 8.45 -13.40 -5.23
CA PRO A 134 8.53 -14.85 -5.21
C PRO A 134 9.39 -15.31 -4.04
N LEU A 135 9.14 -16.52 -3.52
CA LEU A 135 9.85 -17.07 -2.35
C LEU A 135 11.38 -16.99 -2.48
N SER A 136 11.92 -17.22 -3.68
CA SER A 136 13.35 -17.16 -3.98
C SER A 136 13.98 -15.77 -3.90
N ARG A 137 13.17 -14.70 -3.83
CA ARG A 137 13.62 -13.30 -3.76
C ARG A 137 13.17 -12.59 -2.49
N GLN A 138 12.59 -13.31 -1.54
CA GLN A 138 12.17 -12.72 -0.27
C GLN A 138 13.38 -12.34 0.59
N LEU A 139 13.25 -11.24 1.31
CA LEU A 139 14.20 -10.82 2.33
C LEU A 139 14.02 -11.75 3.53
N THR A 140 15.06 -12.53 3.82
CA THR A 140 15.05 -13.63 4.78
C THR A 140 14.81 -13.13 6.20
N PHE A 141 15.31 -11.94 6.53
CA PHE A 141 15.18 -11.32 7.85
C PHE A 141 13.78 -10.80 8.20
N MET A 142 12.84 -10.76 7.23
CA MET A 142 11.49 -10.24 7.50
C MET A 142 10.51 -11.31 7.98
N HIS A 143 10.81 -12.60 7.79
CA HIS A 143 10.02 -13.74 8.28
C HIS A 143 8.50 -13.66 8.02
N THR A 144 8.11 -13.08 6.89
CA THR A 144 6.73 -13.15 6.40
C THR A 144 6.75 -13.58 4.93
N PRO A 145 5.81 -14.45 4.50
CA PRO A 145 5.64 -14.78 3.09
C PRO A 145 4.96 -13.63 2.31
N HIS A 146 4.45 -12.61 2.99
CA HIS A 146 3.74 -11.47 2.42
C HIS A 146 4.68 -10.27 2.28
N GLN A 147 5.65 -10.43 1.37
CA GLN A 147 6.60 -9.40 1.00
C GLN A 147 6.27 -8.86 -0.38
N PHE A 148 6.20 -7.54 -0.49
CA PHE A 148 5.84 -6.88 -1.71
C PHE A 148 6.90 -5.85 -2.09
N LEU A 149 7.24 -5.80 -3.38
CA LEU A 149 8.07 -4.79 -3.99
C LEU A 149 7.17 -3.70 -4.58
N LEU A 150 7.49 -2.44 -4.31
CA LEU A 150 6.85 -1.28 -4.91
C LEU A 150 7.75 -0.81 -6.06
N ILE A 151 7.35 -1.13 -7.28
CA ILE A 151 8.19 -0.95 -8.48
C ILE A 151 8.14 0.49 -8.99
N SER A 152 7.12 1.28 -8.61
CA SER A 152 6.96 2.62 -9.13
C SER A 152 6.53 3.61 -8.06
N SER A 153 7.11 4.80 -8.09
CA SER A 153 6.54 5.98 -7.48
C SER A 153 5.89 6.83 -8.58
N PRO A 154 5.03 7.82 -8.26
CA PRO A 154 4.59 8.81 -9.24
C PRO A 154 5.79 9.36 -10.04
N PRO A 155 5.75 9.42 -11.40
CA PRO A 155 6.94 9.64 -12.22
C PRO A 155 7.77 10.87 -11.84
N CYS A 156 7.12 11.99 -11.49
CA CYS A 156 7.80 13.19 -11.02
C CYS A 156 8.55 12.95 -9.70
N LYS A 157 7.94 12.24 -8.75
CA LYS A 157 8.56 11.91 -7.46
C LYS A 157 9.76 10.98 -7.63
N GLU A 158 9.66 9.95 -8.48
CA GLU A 158 10.79 9.08 -8.79
C GLU A 158 11.93 9.85 -9.49
N ALA A 159 11.61 10.75 -10.43
CA ALA A 159 12.61 11.57 -11.11
C ALA A 159 13.38 12.49 -10.14
N HIS A 160 12.66 13.13 -9.20
CA HIS A 160 13.28 13.92 -8.14
C HIS A 160 14.16 13.06 -7.23
N PHE A 161 13.66 11.89 -6.81
CA PHE A 161 14.41 10.96 -5.97
C PHE A 161 15.70 10.50 -6.65
N GLN A 162 15.65 10.10 -7.93
CA GLN A 162 16.82 9.64 -8.68
C GLN A 162 17.86 10.76 -8.88
N THR A 163 17.41 11.99 -9.13
CA THR A 163 18.31 13.16 -9.19
C THR A 163 19.01 13.39 -7.86
N ALA A 164 18.27 13.37 -6.74
CA ALA A 164 18.83 13.54 -5.41
C ALA A 164 19.77 12.39 -5.02
N LYS A 165 19.45 11.15 -5.40
CA LYS A 165 20.27 9.96 -5.16
C LYS A 165 21.63 10.06 -5.84
N LYS A 166 21.68 10.52 -7.09
CA LYS A 166 22.95 10.74 -7.81
C LYS A 166 23.84 11.77 -7.10
N LEU A 167 23.24 12.78 -6.48
CA LEU A 167 23.96 13.88 -5.84
C LEU A 167 24.42 13.57 -4.41
N TYR A 168 23.58 12.88 -3.63
CA TYR A 168 23.78 12.73 -2.18
C TYR A 168 23.94 11.27 -1.71
N GLY A 169 23.73 10.30 -2.60
CA GLY A 169 23.58 8.89 -2.21
C GLY A 169 22.24 8.59 -1.55
N SER A 170 22.06 7.32 -1.19
CA SER A 170 20.90 6.84 -0.46
C SER A 170 21.27 5.70 0.49
N THR A 171 20.42 5.47 1.49
CA THR A 171 20.46 4.33 2.42
C THR A 171 19.06 3.78 2.60
N PHE A 172 18.92 2.68 3.33
CA PHE A 172 17.63 2.10 3.68
C PHE A 172 17.23 2.39 5.13
N ALA A 173 15.94 2.55 5.37
CA ALA A 173 15.37 2.66 6.70
C ALA A 173 13.92 2.17 6.71
N PHE A 174 13.46 1.67 7.85
CA PHE A 174 12.08 1.24 8.04
C PHE A 174 11.15 2.42 8.35
N HIS A 175 9.89 2.28 7.95
CA HIS A 175 8.78 3.16 8.34
C HIS A 175 7.57 2.29 8.73
N GLY A 176 7.08 2.50 9.96
CA GLY A 176 5.85 1.88 10.44
C GLY A 176 4.67 2.84 10.34
N SER A 177 3.52 2.30 9.94
CA SER A 177 2.26 3.02 9.98
C SER A 177 1.10 2.05 10.15
N HIS A 178 0.06 2.48 10.86
CA HIS A 178 -1.20 1.75 10.97
C HIS A 178 -1.81 1.43 9.60
N ILE A 179 -2.49 0.28 9.51
CA ILE A 179 -3.05 -0.28 8.26
C ILE A 179 -3.97 0.71 7.53
N GLU A 180 -4.77 1.50 8.25
CA GLU A 180 -5.72 2.43 7.63
C GLU A 180 -5.07 3.58 6.85
N ASN A 181 -3.79 3.87 7.09
CA ASN A 181 -3.07 4.92 6.35
C ASN A 181 -2.52 4.41 5.01
N TRP A 182 -2.38 3.09 4.83
CA TRP A 182 -1.71 2.53 3.65
C TRP A 182 -2.51 2.69 2.36
N HIS A 183 -3.83 2.87 2.45
CA HIS A 183 -4.65 3.31 1.31
C HIS A 183 -4.07 4.57 0.67
N SER A 184 -3.76 5.59 1.49
CA SER A 184 -3.21 6.87 1.02
C SER A 184 -1.72 6.76 0.69
N ILE A 185 -0.93 6.08 1.54
CA ILE A 185 0.52 5.95 1.34
C ILE A 185 0.84 5.25 0.01
N LEU A 186 0.11 4.19 -0.37
CA LEU A 186 0.36 3.50 -1.65
C LEU A 186 -0.01 4.33 -2.89
N ARG A 187 -0.74 5.44 -2.73
CA ARG A 187 -1.23 6.26 -3.85
C ARG A 187 -0.51 7.60 -3.95
N ASN A 188 -0.16 8.17 -2.80
CA ASN A 188 0.47 9.48 -2.68
C ASN A 188 1.94 9.40 -2.25
N GLY A 189 2.39 8.23 -1.79
CA GLY A 189 3.67 8.04 -1.11
C GLY A 189 3.64 8.56 0.32
N LEU A 190 4.74 8.36 1.04
CA LEU A 190 4.94 8.98 2.34
C LEU A 190 5.04 10.50 2.22
N VAL A 191 4.36 11.20 3.13
CA VAL A 191 4.30 12.65 3.20
C VAL A 191 4.75 13.14 4.57
N ASN A 192 5.31 14.33 4.61
CA ASN A 192 5.61 15.01 5.85
C ASN A 192 4.31 15.47 6.52
N ALA A 193 3.83 14.70 7.50
CA ALA A 193 2.58 14.95 8.20
C ALA A 193 2.72 15.90 9.40
N SER A 194 3.94 16.30 9.80
CA SER A 194 4.15 17.08 11.01
C SER A 194 3.43 18.43 10.97
N TYR A 195 2.75 18.77 12.05
CA TYR A 195 1.92 19.97 12.23
C TYR A 195 0.75 20.08 11.24
N THR A 196 0.26 18.95 10.75
CA THR A 196 -0.94 18.88 9.91
C THR A 196 -2.01 18.03 10.58
N LYS A 197 -3.23 18.02 10.02
CA LYS A 197 -4.33 17.14 10.47
C LYS A 197 -4.01 15.64 10.33
N LEU A 198 -2.97 15.28 9.58
CA LEU A 198 -2.53 13.90 9.38
C LEU A 198 -1.54 13.42 10.47
N GLN A 199 -1.05 14.31 11.34
CA GLN A 199 -0.11 13.95 12.39
C GLN A 199 -0.76 13.03 13.42
N LEU A 200 -0.26 11.79 13.54
CA LEU A 200 -0.68 10.83 14.57
C LEU A 200 0.21 10.86 15.81
N HIS A 201 1.52 10.93 15.60
CA HIS A 201 2.52 10.94 16.66
C HIS A 201 3.20 12.31 16.71
N GLY A 202 3.74 12.67 17.87
CA GLY A 202 4.44 13.95 18.04
C GLY A 202 5.65 14.11 17.11
N ALA A 203 6.00 15.34 16.80
CA ALA A 203 7.18 15.71 16.00
C ALA A 203 8.38 16.05 16.88
N ALA A 204 8.78 15.12 17.77
CA ALA A 204 9.76 15.36 18.84
C ALA A 204 11.15 15.80 18.32
N TYR A 205 11.55 15.31 17.15
CA TYR A 205 12.83 15.63 16.50
C TYR A 205 12.64 16.53 15.27
N GLY A 206 11.56 17.31 15.25
CA GLY A 206 11.26 18.24 14.17
C GLY A 206 10.34 17.68 13.09
N LYS A 207 10.10 18.51 12.07
CA LYS A 207 9.13 18.29 11.01
C LYS A 207 9.67 17.34 9.96
N GLY A 208 9.04 16.19 9.76
CA GLY A 208 9.44 15.25 8.72
C GLY A 208 8.73 13.91 8.73
N ILE A 209 9.14 13.07 7.78
CA ILE A 209 8.82 11.64 7.75
C ILE A 209 9.78 10.95 8.72
N TYR A 210 9.22 10.26 9.71
CA TYR A 210 9.97 9.53 10.72
C TYR A 210 10.30 8.13 10.20
N LEU A 211 11.58 7.77 10.30
CA LEU A 211 12.18 6.54 9.81
C LEU A 211 13.13 5.99 10.90
N SER A 212 13.46 4.71 10.82
CA SER A 212 14.44 4.09 11.71
C SER A 212 15.26 3.05 10.97
N PRO A 213 16.59 2.98 11.16
CA PRO A 213 17.36 1.88 10.62
C PRO A 213 17.04 0.55 11.32
N ILE A 214 16.46 0.60 12.53
CA ILE A 214 16.08 -0.54 13.36
C ILE A 214 14.60 -0.91 13.14
N SER A 215 14.31 -2.19 12.86
CA SER A 215 12.97 -2.69 12.57
C SER A 215 11.99 -2.59 13.75
N SER A 216 12.41 -2.94 14.97
CA SER A 216 11.57 -2.89 16.19
C SER A 216 10.91 -1.54 16.42
N ILE A 217 11.64 -0.44 16.19
CA ILE A 217 11.12 0.92 16.33
C ILE A 217 9.93 1.11 15.37
N SER A 218 10.08 0.74 14.10
CA SER A 218 9.01 0.87 13.11
C SER A 218 7.83 -0.05 13.39
N PHE A 219 8.07 -1.30 13.84
CA PHE A 219 6.99 -2.19 14.27
C PHE A 219 6.11 -1.57 15.36
N GLY A 220 6.69 -0.78 16.27
CA GLY A 220 5.95 -0.05 17.30
C GLY A 220 4.93 0.95 16.74
N TYR A 221 5.16 1.49 15.53
CA TYR A 221 4.28 2.45 14.87
C TYR A 221 3.30 1.82 13.86
N SER A 222 3.33 0.49 13.70
CA SER A 222 2.50 -0.24 12.72
C SER A 222 1.14 -0.71 13.23
N GLY A 223 0.72 -0.31 14.44
CA GLY A 223 -0.60 -0.62 14.98
C GLY A 223 -0.65 -1.62 16.14
N LYS A 224 0.50 -2.03 16.70
CA LYS A 224 0.51 -2.81 17.94
C LYS A 224 0.17 -1.92 19.13
N ASN A 225 -0.91 -2.27 19.85
CA ASN A 225 -0.95 -2.03 21.29
C ASN A 225 0.22 -2.78 21.91
N SER A 226 1.05 -2.07 22.65
CA SER A 226 2.23 -2.51 23.37
C SER A 226 1.96 -3.72 24.29
N ARG A 227 1.98 -4.92 23.71
CA ARG A 227 2.32 -6.16 24.38
C ARG A 227 3.31 -6.89 23.50
N TRP A 228 4.59 -6.57 23.70
CA TRP A 228 5.73 -7.39 23.27
C TRP A 228 5.69 -8.73 24.04
N GLY A 229 4.72 -9.58 23.72
CA GLY A 229 4.75 -10.98 24.08
C GLY A 229 5.61 -11.72 23.06
N LYS A 230 6.62 -12.47 23.51
CA LYS A 230 7.41 -13.38 22.69
C LYS A 230 6.46 -14.22 21.82
N VAL A 231 6.44 -13.98 20.51
CA VAL A 231 5.76 -14.88 19.57
C VAL A 231 6.68 -16.07 19.37
N SER A 232 6.20 -17.25 19.77
CA SER A 232 6.89 -18.53 19.65
C SER A 232 7.23 -18.81 18.18
N THR A 233 8.51 -19.06 17.89
CA THR A 233 9.09 -19.34 16.56
C THR A 233 8.79 -20.74 16.02
N LYS A 234 7.63 -21.33 16.36
CA LYS A 234 7.27 -22.67 15.90
C LYS A 234 5.91 -22.68 15.24
N PHE A 235 5.83 -22.33 13.95
CA PHE A 235 4.82 -22.91 13.08
C PHE A 235 5.40 -23.22 11.69
N LEU A 236 5.21 -24.49 11.32
CA LEU A 236 5.43 -25.05 10.00
C LEU A 236 4.50 -24.35 8.99
N PRO A 237 4.85 -24.29 7.69
CA PRO A 237 3.95 -23.76 6.69
C PRO A 237 2.72 -24.69 6.63
N GLU A 238 1.61 -24.28 7.24
CA GLU A 238 0.32 -24.88 6.92
C GLU A 238 0.12 -24.75 5.41
N LYS A 239 -0.29 -25.86 4.79
CA LYS A 239 -0.70 -25.93 3.39
C LYS A 239 -1.91 -25.02 3.18
N ASN A 240 -1.71 -23.71 3.12
CA ASN A 240 -2.79 -22.75 2.96
C ASN A 240 -3.01 -22.53 1.48
N SER A 241 -3.96 -23.33 0.97
CA SER A 241 -4.76 -23.17 -0.25
C SER A 241 -4.38 -21.96 -1.08
N LEU A 242 -3.78 -22.18 -2.26
CA LEU A 242 -3.74 -21.17 -3.32
C LEU A 242 -5.19 -20.85 -3.72
N GLY A 243 -5.84 -19.87 -3.09
CA GLY A 243 -7.19 -19.46 -3.50
C GLY A 243 -8.06 -18.76 -2.47
N GLU A 244 -7.70 -18.75 -1.18
CA GLU A 244 -8.52 -18.11 -0.15
C GLU A 244 -8.18 -16.62 -0.02
N GLY A 245 -9.19 -15.75 0.16
CA GLY A 245 -9.03 -14.30 0.31
C GLY A 245 -8.25 -13.91 1.56
N ARG A 246 -6.92 -14.11 1.54
CA ARG A 246 -6.04 -14.21 2.71
C ARG A 246 -6.20 -13.03 3.67
N PHE A 247 -5.94 -11.83 3.18
CA PHE A 247 -6.02 -10.61 3.99
C PHE A 247 -7.46 -10.16 4.30
N LEU A 248 -8.46 -10.72 3.61
CA LEU A 248 -9.86 -10.29 3.77
C LEU A 248 -10.52 -10.93 4.99
N GLN A 249 -9.92 -12.01 5.53
CA GLN A 249 -10.37 -12.71 6.73
C GLN A 249 -9.66 -12.21 7.99
N SER A 250 -8.42 -11.73 7.85
CA SER A 250 -7.61 -11.25 8.97
C SER A 250 -8.23 -10.03 9.63
N THR A 251 -8.33 -10.05 10.96
CA THR A 251 -8.86 -8.94 11.76
C THR A 251 -7.76 -7.96 12.19
N ASN A 252 -6.50 -8.37 12.11
CA ASN A 252 -5.35 -7.58 12.54
C ASN A 252 -4.19 -7.73 11.54
N LEU A 253 -4.01 -6.72 10.70
CA LEU A 253 -2.91 -6.62 9.74
C LEU A 253 -1.93 -5.54 10.21
N ASN A 254 -0.66 -5.90 10.35
CA ASN A 254 0.42 -4.95 10.59
C ASN A 254 1.23 -4.78 9.30
N CYS A 255 1.58 -3.53 8.99
CA CYS A 255 2.33 -3.18 7.80
C CYS A 255 3.57 -2.38 8.16
N VAL A 256 4.74 -2.80 7.67
CA VAL A 256 6.00 -2.06 7.78
C VAL A 256 6.55 -1.87 6.38
N ALA A 257 6.98 -0.66 6.05
CA ALA A 257 7.74 -0.38 4.84
C ALA A 257 9.24 -0.41 5.10
N LEU A 258 10.00 -0.86 4.10
CA LEU A 258 11.41 -0.53 3.95
C LEU A 258 11.52 0.52 2.85
N CYS A 259 12.04 1.67 3.23
CA CYS A 259 12.19 2.84 2.38
C CYS A 259 13.66 3.04 1.99
N GLU A 260 13.88 3.51 0.78
CA GLU A 260 15.13 4.10 0.34
C GLU A 260 15.08 5.61 0.64
N VAL A 261 16.12 6.14 1.28
CA VAL A 261 16.16 7.49 1.85
C VAL A 261 17.42 8.19 1.39
N ILE A 262 17.28 9.40 0.87
CA ILE A 262 18.41 10.22 0.40
C ILE A 262 19.26 10.71 1.58
N THR A 263 20.58 10.51 1.51
CA THR A 263 21.56 10.87 2.55
C THR A 263 22.04 12.33 2.44
N SER A 264 21.15 13.24 2.05
CA SER A 264 21.41 14.68 2.01
C SER A 264 21.52 15.28 3.42
N LYS A 265 22.05 16.50 3.53
CA LYS A 265 22.10 17.28 4.80
C LYS A 265 20.74 17.49 5.48
N ASN A 266 19.63 17.32 4.76
CA ASN A 266 18.28 17.46 5.30
C ASN A 266 17.84 16.23 6.11
N LEU A 267 18.49 15.07 5.94
CA LEU A 267 18.17 13.88 6.73
C LEU A 267 18.77 14.03 8.13
N GLN A 268 17.92 14.32 9.11
CA GLN A 268 18.31 14.47 10.50
C GLN A 268 18.36 13.09 11.17
N LYS A 269 19.47 12.76 11.83
CA LYS A 269 19.65 11.48 12.52
C LYS A 269 19.83 11.72 14.02
N HIS A 270 18.86 11.26 14.81
CA HIS A 270 18.86 11.30 16.28
C HIS A 270 18.99 9.87 16.80
N GLY A 271 20.22 9.34 16.77
CA GLY A 271 20.48 7.92 17.01
C GLY A 271 19.75 7.05 15.98
N ASN A 272 18.83 6.21 16.48
CA ASN A 272 18.03 5.29 15.66
C ASN A 272 16.71 5.91 15.15
N ILE A 273 16.47 7.20 15.39
CA ILE A 273 15.28 7.90 14.89
C ILE A 273 15.74 8.93 13.88
N TRP A 274 15.28 8.79 12.64
CA TRP A 274 15.64 9.66 11.54
C TRP A 274 14.43 10.45 11.08
N VAL A 275 14.65 11.72 10.74
CA VAL A 275 13.61 12.64 10.30
C VAL A 275 13.98 13.21 8.94
N CYS A 276 13.15 12.91 7.93
CA CYS A 276 13.33 13.42 6.58
C CYS A 276 12.25 14.48 6.27
N PRO A 277 12.59 15.78 6.24
CA PRO A 277 11.63 16.85 6.01
C PRO A 277 11.11 16.89 4.56
N VAL A 278 11.93 16.43 3.60
CA VAL A 278 11.64 16.48 2.16
C VAL A 278 11.00 15.16 1.72
N SER A 279 9.71 15.17 1.40
CA SER A 279 8.99 13.94 1.04
C SER A 279 9.50 13.25 -0.23
N ASP A 280 10.09 14.01 -1.16
CA ASP A 280 10.71 13.48 -2.38
C ASP A 280 12.05 12.77 -2.12
N HIS A 281 12.60 12.88 -0.91
CA HIS A 281 13.82 12.18 -0.49
C HIS A 281 13.53 10.81 0.16
N VAL A 282 12.26 10.37 0.19
CA VAL A 282 11.85 9.09 0.74
C VAL A 282 11.03 8.34 -0.30
N CYS A 283 11.51 7.15 -0.66
CA CYS A 283 10.81 6.24 -1.56
C CYS A 283 10.55 4.91 -0.86
N THR A 284 9.29 4.49 -0.76
CA THR A 284 8.97 3.14 -0.29
C THR A 284 9.37 2.13 -1.35
N ARG A 285 10.20 1.14 -1.00
CA ARG A 285 10.66 0.09 -1.92
C ARG A 285 10.02 -1.25 -1.61
N PHE A 286 9.83 -1.56 -0.33
CA PHE A 286 9.16 -2.78 0.09
C PHE A 286 8.02 -2.49 1.06
N LEU A 287 7.04 -3.38 1.05
CA LEU A 287 6.00 -3.46 2.05
C LEU A 287 5.93 -4.89 2.57
N PHE A 288 5.94 -5.04 3.89
CA PHE A 288 5.80 -6.31 4.58
C PHE A 288 4.49 -6.32 5.35
N VAL A 289 3.71 -7.38 5.16
CA VAL A 289 2.41 -7.55 5.81
C VAL A 289 2.51 -8.72 6.78
N TYR A 290 1.99 -8.52 7.98
CA TYR A 290 1.91 -9.53 9.02
C TYR A 290 0.49 -9.67 9.49
N GLU A 291 0.09 -10.92 9.74
CA GLU A 291 -1.25 -11.25 10.22
C GLU A 291 -1.19 -11.69 11.69
N ASN A 292 -2.29 -11.50 12.41
CA ASN A 292 -2.53 -12.13 13.71
C ASN A 292 -1.42 -11.88 14.76
N GLY A 293 -0.83 -10.68 14.76
CA GLY A 293 0.15 -10.25 15.75
C GLY A 293 1.60 -10.70 15.50
N GLN A 294 1.85 -11.40 14.40
CA GLN A 294 3.20 -11.73 13.94
C GLN A 294 4.00 -10.45 13.63
N VAL A 295 5.32 -10.53 13.78
CA VAL A 295 6.31 -9.51 13.38
C VAL A 295 7.56 -10.23 12.89
N GLY A 296 8.35 -9.56 12.05
CA GLY A 296 9.64 -10.05 11.61
C GLY A 296 10.70 -9.94 12.70
N ASP A 297 11.97 -10.13 12.33
CA ASP A 297 13.08 -9.94 13.27
C ASP A 297 13.06 -8.51 13.82
N ILE A 298 13.13 -8.39 15.14
CA ILE A 298 12.97 -7.11 15.87
C ILE A 298 14.28 -6.31 15.96
N ASP A 299 15.42 -6.96 15.72
CA ASP A 299 16.76 -6.36 15.88
C ASP A 299 17.46 -6.11 14.53
N ILE A 300 16.71 -6.06 13.44
CA ILE A 300 17.29 -5.80 12.11
C ILE A 300 17.74 -4.36 12.02
N ASN A 301 19.03 -4.17 11.74
CA ASN A 301 19.63 -2.89 11.43
C ASN A 301 19.98 -2.80 9.94
N THR A 302 19.25 -1.97 9.22
CA THR A 302 19.48 -1.67 7.78
C THR A 302 20.86 -1.08 7.47
N GLN A 303 21.64 -0.68 8.47
CA GLN A 303 23.00 -0.17 8.28
C GLN A 303 24.06 -1.27 8.34
N GLU A 304 23.69 -2.52 8.63
CA GLU A 304 24.60 -3.65 8.53
C GLU A 304 24.83 -4.05 7.07
N ASP A 305 26.09 -4.28 6.69
CA ASP A 305 26.48 -4.60 5.31
C ASP A 305 25.74 -5.82 4.77
N LYS A 306 25.57 -6.87 5.58
CA LYS A 306 24.84 -8.08 5.19
C LYS A 306 23.40 -7.77 4.79
N ILE A 307 22.72 -6.92 5.57
CA ILE A 307 21.33 -6.51 5.32
C ILE A 307 21.26 -5.64 4.07
N GLN A 308 22.18 -4.68 3.89
CA GLN A 308 22.22 -3.83 2.69
C GLN A 308 22.48 -4.62 1.41
N GLN A 309 23.38 -5.60 1.45
CA GLN A 309 23.68 -6.48 0.32
C GLN A 309 22.45 -7.31 -0.08
N GLU A 310 21.71 -7.83 0.89
CA GLU A 310 20.48 -8.60 0.64
C GLU A 310 19.39 -7.73 0.01
N ILE A 311 19.15 -6.54 0.56
CA ILE A 311 18.20 -5.56 0.00
C ILE A 311 18.58 -5.19 -1.44
N SER A 312 19.85 -4.86 -1.66
CA SER A 312 20.35 -4.42 -2.96
C SER A 312 20.24 -5.52 -4.02
N ARG A 313 20.49 -6.79 -3.64
CA ARG A 313 20.32 -7.95 -4.52
C ARG A 313 18.87 -8.09 -5.01
N VAL A 314 17.90 -7.87 -4.11
CA VAL A 314 16.48 -7.98 -4.47
C VAL A 314 16.02 -6.80 -5.35
N ILE A 315 16.53 -5.59 -5.12
CA ILE A 315 16.19 -4.42 -5.97
C ILE A 315 16.86 -4.50 -7.34
N ALA A 316 18.12 -4.92 -7.42
CA ALA A 316 18.90 -4.94 -8.67
C ALA A 316 18.43 -6.04 -9.64
N SER A 317 17.81 -7.10 -9.14
CA SER A 317 17.23 -8.14 -10.00
C SER A 317 15.98 -7.58 -10.69
N LYS A 318 15.99 -7.53 -12.03
CA LYS A 318 14.83 -7.09 -12.81
C LYS A 318 13.59 -7.91 -12.39
N PRO A 319 12.40 -7.29 -12.27
CA PRO A 319 11.16 -8.06 -12.20
C PRO A 319 11.09 -8.91 -13.48
N CYS A 320 11.01 -10.23 -13.35
CA CYS A 320 10.62 -11.09 -14.47
C CYS A 320 9.15 -10.84 -14.82
#